data_AF-A0A9E5BT48-F1
#
_entry.id   AF-A0A9E5BT48-F1
#
_cell.length_a   1.000
_cell.length_b   1.000
_cell.length_c   1.000
_cell.angle_alpha   90.00
_cell.angle_beta   90.00
_cell.angle_gamma   90.00
#
_symmetry.space_group_name_H-M   'P 1'
#
loop_
_entity.id
_entity.type
_entity.pdbx_description
1 polymer ?
#
loop_
_entity_poly.entity_id
_entity_poly.type
_entity_poly.pdbx_seq_one_letter_code
_entity_poly.pdbx_strand_id
1 'polypeptide(L)'
;NWLWFFATLIIVISGGFYKPFKLFAQFSWPNWHRIWTLLRLGAPIGLSYFIEVTSFTFMSLFIARFGTTTLAGHQIVANLGTVIYMVPLSLSIATMTLVAQSIGAGRQQRAEEIGWSSVIFTSSLCIVIGLFVWVFRFQLLDLYDPTPDVKLLAAPLFLFICFYQLVDSVQVVAAFILRAYRISFLPMLVYAGSLWCVGLGGGYLLGFNVLGNTPQILQGVNGFWIANSVSLAIAAALLLWIFRKTAAYYKKVNPPVTV
;
A
#
# COMPACT_ATOMS: atom_id res chain seq x y z
N ASN A 1 11.87 5.72 19.40
CA ASN A 1 12.77 6.76 18.85
C ASN A 1 12.56 8.05 19.65
N TRP A 2 13.29 8.22 20.76
CA TRP A 2 13.09 9.31 21.73
C TRP A 2 13.46 10.70 21.18
N LEU A 3 14.41 10.75 20.23
CA LEU A 3 14.81 11.98 19.54
C LEU A 3 13.63 12.64 18.79
N TRP A 4 12.78 11.83 18.16
CA TRP A 4 11.59 12.33 17.45
C TRP A 4 10.56 12.94 18.41
N PHE A 5 10.43 12.35 19.60
CA PHE A 5 9.56 12.86 20.66
C PHE A 5 10.07 14.21 21.18
N PHE A 6 11.36 14.32 21.49
CA PHE A 6 11.94 15.59 21.95
C PHE A 6 11.90 16.68 20.88
N ALA A 7 12.18 16.35 19.62
CA ALA A 7 12.11 17.30 18.52
C ALA A 7 10.68 17.85 18.31
N THR A 8 9.67 16.98 18.32
CA THR A 8 8.26 17.41 18.20
C THR A 8 7.80 18.22 19.41
N LEU A 9 8.24 17.86 20.63
CA LEU A 9 7.97 18.63 21.84
C LEU A 9 8.56 20.04 21.78
N ILE A 10 9.81 20.17 21.32
CA ILE A 10 10.49 21.46 21.16
C ILE A 10 9.77 22.34 20.12
N ILE A 11 9.31 21.76 19.01
CA ILE A 11 8.56 22.48 17.96
C ILE A 11 7.20 22.96 18.49
N VAL A 12 6.48 22.13 19.25
CA VAL A 12 5.17 22.49 19.82
C VAL A 12 5.30 23.60 20.87
N ILE A 13 6.37 23.59 21.67
CA ILE A 13 6.61 24.60 22.72
C ILE A 13 7.17 25.91 22.13
N SER A 14 8.04 25.81 21.11
CA SER A 14 8.78 26.97 20.58
C SER A 14 8.12 27.62 19.36
N GLY A 15 7.24 26.89 18.66
CA GLY A 15 6.61 27.35 17.42
C GLY A 15 5.57 28.47 17.64
N GLY A 16 5.80 29.63 17.02
CA GLY A 16 4.88 30.79 17.09
C GLY A 16 3.46 30.49 16.58
N PHE A 17 3.28 29.48 15.74
CA PHE A 17 1.98 29.02 15.24
C PHE A 17 1.10 28.36 16.33
N TYR A 18 1.70 27.81 17.39
CA TYR A 18 0.98 27.10 18.46
C TYR A 18 0.63 27.98 19.66
N LYS A 19 1.27 29.15 19.80
CA LYS A 19 0.98 30.15 20.85
C LYS A 19 -0.49 30.61 20.90
N PRO A 20 -1.21 30.82 19.77
CA PRO A 20 -2.62 31.19 19.79
C PRO A 20 -3.55 30.07 20.30
N PHE A 21 -3.15 28.81 20.16
CA PHE A 21 -3.98 27.65 20.54
C PHE A 21 -3.96 27.33 22.03
N LYS A 22 -3.13 28.02 22.84
CA LYS A 22 -3.05 27.89 24.30
C LYS A 22 -3.12 26.42 24.79
N LEU A 23 -2.35 25.53 24.15
CA LEU A 23 -2.41 24.07 24.31
C LEU A 23 -2.25 23.58 25.77
N PHE A 24 -1.53 24.34 26.61
CA PHE A 24 -1.30 24.03 28.02
C PHE A 24 -2.14 24.86 29.01
N ALA A 25 -2.97 25.80 28.53
CA ALA A 25 -3.74 26.68 29.41
C ALA A 25 -5.00 25.99 29.99
N GLN A 26 -5.45 24.89 29.38
CA GLN A 26 -6.65 24.18 29.77
C GLN A 26 -6.42 22.67 29.64
N PHE A 27 -6.26 22.03 30.79
CA PHE A 27 -6.18 20.57 30.91
C PHE A 27 -7.54 19.99 30.50
N SER A 28 -7.64 19.61 29.23
CA SER A 28 -8.85 19.02 28.66
C SER A 28 -8.87 17.55 29.04
N TRP A 29 -9.83 17.14 29.88
CA TRP A 29 -10.02 15.73 30.23
C TRP A 29 -10.17 14.87 28.96
N PRO A 30 -9.66 13.62 28.96
CA PRO A 30 -9.75 12.73 27.82
C PRO A 30 -11.20 12.56 27.37
N ASN A 31 -11.55 13.12 26.22
CA ASN A 31 -12.89 12.96 25.68
C ASN A 31 -13.00 11.56 25.04
N TRP A 32 -13.49 10.60 25.84
CA TRP A 32 -13.61 9.20 25.44
C TRP A 32 -14.36 9.03 24.12
N HIS A 33 -15.38 9.85 23.86
CA HIS A 33 -16.16 9.81 22.62
C HIS A 33 -15.30 10.15 21.38
N ARG A 34 -14.44 11.16 21.47
CA ARG A 34 -13.51 11.53 20.38
C ARG A 34 -12.43 10.46 20.18
N ILE A 35 -11.88 9.94 21.28
CA ILE A 35 -10.89 8.86 21.25
C ILE A 35 -11.48 7.61 20.56
N TRP A 36 -12.71 7.24 20.93
CA TRP A 36 -13.39 6.09 20.36
C TRP A 36 -13.70 6.27 18.87
N THR A 37 -14.02 7.49 18.44
CA THR A 37 -14.21 7.82 17.02
C THR A 37 -12.91 7.65 16.22
N LEU A 38 -11.79 8.12 16.77
CA LEU A 38 -10.47 7.95 16.16
C LEU A 38 -10.04 6.49 16.13
N LEU A 39 -10.26 5.74 17.22
CA LEU A 39 -9.98 4.31 17.29
C LEU A 39 -10.81 3.51 16.29
N ARG A 40 -12.10 3.84 16.13
CA ARG A 40 -12.97 3.15 15.17
C ARG A 40 -12.53 3.34 13.72
N LEU A 41 -11.92 4.48 13.40
CA LEU A 41 -11.34 4.74 12.08
C LEU A 41 -9.94 4.12 11.94
N GLY A 42 -9.11 4.24 12.97
CA GLY A 42 -7.72 3.80 13.00
C GLY A 42 -7.54 2.30 13.12
N ALA A 43 -8.40 1.60 13.88
CA ALA A 43 -8.30 0.15 14.07
C ALA A 43 -8.43 -0.62 12.75
N PRO A 44 -9.41 -0.33 11.85
CA PRO A 44 -9.44 -0.95 10.53
C PRO A 44 -8.23 -0.63 9.66
N ILE A 45 -7.66 0.59 9.78
CA ILE A 45 -6.45 0.99 9.04
C ILE A 45 -5.25 0.18 9.54
N GLY A 46 -5.06 0.08 10.86
CA GLY A 46 -4.01 -0.71 11.47
C GLY A 46 -4.14 -2.20 11.12
N LEU A 47 -5.36 -2.74 11.16
CA LEU A 47 -5.62 -4.13 10.79
C LEU A 47 -5.35 -4.40 9.31
N SER A 48 -5.64 -3.42 8.43
CA SER A 48 -5.30 -3.48 7.00
C SER A 48 -3.78 -3.63 6.81
N TYR A 49 -2.98 -2.78 7.48
CA TYR A 49 -1.52 -2.89 7.43
C TYR A 49 -1.00 -4.18 8.06
N PHE A 50 -1.64 -4.65 9.13
CA PHE A 50 -1.29 -5.92 9.76
C PHE A 50 -1.52 -7.09 8.79
N ILE A 51 -2.64 -7.12 8.07
CA ILE A 51 -2.93 -8.14 7.05
C ILE A 51 -1.86 -8.13 5.95
N GLU A 52 -1.47 -6.95 5.49
CA GLU A 52 -0.45 -6.78 4.44
C GLU A 52 0.94 -7.28 4.90
N VAL A 53 1.39 -6.82 6.07
CA VAL A 53 2.70 -7.19 6.64
C VAL A 53 2.73 -8.68 6.98
N THR A 54 1.65 -9.23 7.55
CA THR A 54 1.58 -10.68 7.84
C THR A 54 1.59 -11.49 6.56
N SER A 55 0.86 -11.09 5.52
CA SER A 55 0.88 -11.76 4.21
C SER A 55 2.29 -11.84 3.64
N PHE A 56 2.99 -10.71 3.62
CA PHE A 56 4.38 -10.65 3.15
C PHE A 56 5.33 -11.48 4.01
N THR A 57 5.17 -11.44 5.34
CA THR A 57 6.00 -12.22 6.27
C THR A 57 5.80 -13.73 6.10
N PHE A 58 4.55 -14.19 5.99
CA PHE A 58 4.26 -15.60 5.74
C PHE A 58 4.78 -16.05 4.37
N MET A 59 4.62 -15.22 3.33
CA MET A 59 5.21 -15.48 2.01
C MET A 59 6.74 -15.65 2.11
N SER A 60 7.44 -14.75 2.80
CA SER A 60 8.88 -14.87 3.03
C SER A 60 9.25 -16.14 3.79
N LEU A 61 8.44 -16.55 4.78
CA LEU A 61 8.68 -17.77 5.58
C LEU A 61 8.52 -19.04 4.74
N PHE A 62 7.53 -19.08 3.84
CA PHE A 62 7.39 -20.19 2.89
C PHE A 62 8.52 -20.22 1.87
N ILE A 63 8.94 -19.06 1.35
CA ILE A 63 10.08 -18.93 0.44
C ILE A 63 11.38 -19.41 1.10
N ALA A 64 11.56 -19.12 2.40
CA ALA A 64 12.74 -19.56 3.16
C ALA A 64 12.93 -21.08 3.18
N ARG A 65 11.86 -21.87 3.01
CA ARG A 65 11.94 -23.35 2.92
C ARG A 65 12.53 -23.86 1.61
N PHE A 66 12.58 -23.04 0.55
CA PHE A 66 13.12 -23.41 -0.76
C PHE A 66 14.64 -23.19 -0.90
N GLY A 67 15.31 -22.74 0.16
CA GLY A 67 16.78 -22.62 0.20
C GLY A 67 17.27 -21.22 0.57
N THR A 68 18.47 -21.16 1.16
CA THR A 68 19.12 -19.93 1.65
C THR A 68 19.53 -18.98 0.51
N THR A 69 19.96 -19.51 -0.63
CA THR A 69 20.30 -18.74 -1.84
C THR A 69 19.07 -18.04 -2.42
N THR A 70 17.94 -18.75 -2.49
CA THR A 70 16.66 -18.21 -2.95
C THR A 70 16.13 -17.12 -2.01
N LEU A 71 16.25 -17.33 -0.69
CA LEU A 71 15.85 -16.34 0.31
C LEU A 71 16.69 -15.06 0.22
N ALA A 72 18.01 -15.18 0.04
CA ALA A 72 18.90 -14.03 -0.13
C ALA A 72 18.51 -13.19 -1.36
N GLY A 73 18.22 -13.85 -2.48
CA GLY A 73 17.72 -13.17 -3.69
C GLY A 73 16.38 -12.47 -3.47
N HIS A 74 15.44 -13.12 -2.77
CA HIS A 74 14.17 -12.51 -2.39
C HIS A 74 14.36 -11.28 -1.49
N GLN A 75 15.28 -11.32 -0.53
CA GLN A 75 15.51 -10.22 0.41
C GLN A 75 16.07 -8.97 -0.27
N ILE A 76 16.98 -9.14 -1.25
CA ILE A 76 17.51 -8.02 -2.05
C ILE A 76 16.37 -7.39 -2.85
N VAL A 77 15.59 -8.21 -3.54
CA VAL A 77 14.41 -7.82 -4.31
C VAL A 77 13.37 -7.10 -3.44
N ALA A 78 13.07 -7.63 -2.25
CA ALA A 78 12.13 -7.06 -1.30
C ALA A 78 12.58 -5.68 -0.79
N ASN A 79 13.87 -5.52 -0.48
CA ASN A 79 14.42 -4.22 -0.06
C ASN A 79 14.29 -3.17 -1.17
N LEU A 80 14.69 -3.52 -2.40
CA LEU A 80 14.51 -2.63 -3.56
C LEU A 80 13.04 -2.28 -3.76
N GLY A 81 12.14 -3.26 -3.69
CA GLY A 81 10.69 -3.04 -3.76
C GLY A 81 10.19 -2.06 -2.69
N THR A 82 10.71 -2.16 -1.46
CA THR A 82 10.33 -1.26 -0.35
C THR A 82 10.76 0.19 -0.61
N VAL A 83 11.97 0.40 -1.14
CA VAL A 83 12.45 1.74 -1.51
C VAL A 83 11.56 2.34 -2.59
N ILE A 84 11.23 1.53 -3.59
CA ILE A 84 10.41 1.94 -4.72
C ILE A 84 8.96 2.24 -4.29
N TYR A 85 8.42 1.47 -3.34
CA TYR A 85 7.08 1.64 -2.74
C TYR A 85 6.88 3.00 -2.06
N MET A 86 7.95 3.64 -1.57
CA MET A 86 7.86 4.95 -0.92
C MET A 86 7.33 6.04 -1.85
N VAL A 87 7.60 5.93 -3.16
CA VAL A 87 7.14 6.91 -4.16
C VAL A 87 5.61 6.93 -4.27
N PRO A 88 4.90 5.83 -4.63
CA PRO A 88 3.44 5.81 -4.69
C PRO A 88 2.81 6.04 -3.32
N LEU A 89 3.42 5.59 -2.22
CA LEU A 89 2.94 5.86 -0.87
C LEU A 89 2.88 7.38 -0.58
N SER A 90 3.96 8.11 -0.91
CA SER A 90 4.02 9.56 -0.69
C SER A 90 2.95 10.32 -1.49
N LEU A 91 2.76 9.93 -2.76
CA LEU A 91 1.72 10.51 -3.63
C LEU A 91 0.31 10.18 -3.12
N SER A 92 0.11 8.98 -2.59
CA SER A 92 -1.16 8.56 -2.01
C SER A 92 -1.53 9.38 -0.77
N ILE A 93 -0.55 9.70 0.09
CA ILE A 93 -0.75 10.57 1.27
C ILE A 93 -1.08 12.01 0.83
N ALA A 94 -0.38 12.53 -0.17
CA ALA A 94 -0.67 13.85 -0.74
C ALA A 94 -2.08 13.91 -1.33
N THR A 95 -2.46 12.89 -2.10
CA THR A 95 -3.79 12.72 -2.70
C THR A 95 -4.87 12.66 -1.62
N MET A 96 -4.67 11.85 -0.58
CA MET A 96 -5.60 11.75 0.55
C MET A 96 -5.88 13.12 1.17
N THR A 97 -4.84 13.95 1.33
CA THR A 97 -4.97 15.29 1.91
C THR A 97 -5.79 16.22 1.00
N LEU A 98 -5.48 16.26 -0.30
CA LEU A 98 -6.20 17.09 -1.27
C LEU A 98 -7.67 16.68 -1.41
N VAL A 99 -7.94 15.36 -1.46
CA VAL A 99 -9.29 14.82 -1.49
C VAL A 99 -10.02 15.17 -0.20
N ALA A 100 -9.42 14.97 0.97
CA ALA A 100 -10.03 15.32 2.25
C ALA A 100 -10.38 16.81 2.37
N GLN A 101 -9.51 17.70 1.88
CA GLN A 101 -9.77 19.14 1.83
C GLN A 101 -10.95 19.48 0.91
N SER A 102 -11.00 18.87 -0.28
CA SER A 102 -12.10 19.11 -1.23
C SER A 102 -13.46 18.60 -0.74
N ILE A 103 -13.47 17.46 -0.03
CA ILE A 103 -14.67 16.95 0.66
C ILE A 103 -15.09 17.92 1.77
N GLY A 104 -14.14 18.40 2.57
CA GLY A 104 -14.41 19.39 3.63
C GLY A 104 -14.94 20.73 3.10
N ALA A 105 -14.57 21.09 1.87
CA ALA A 105 -15.07 22.28 1.18
C ALA A 105 -16.42 22.08 0.45
N GLY A 106 -17.04 20.89 0.57
CA GLY A 106 -18.30 20.55 -0.13
C GLY A 106 -18.15 20.37 -1.65
N ARG A 107 -16.92 20.36 -2.18
CA ARG A 107 -16.64 20.27 -3.62
C ARG A 107 -16.40 18.83 -4.05
N GLN A 108 -17.46 18.02 -3.98
CA GLN A 108 -17.38 16.57 -4.21
C GLN A 108 -16.89 16.20 -5.62
N GLN A 109 -17.28 16.96 -6.65
CA GLN A 109 -16.81 16.71 -8.02
C GLN A 109 -15.30 16.87 -8.15
N ARG A 110 -14.74 17.92 -7.52
CA ARG A 110 -13.30 18.15 -7.48
C ARG A 110 -12.57 17.04 -6.72
N ALA A 111 -13.19 16.49 -5.67
CA ALA A 111 -12.64 15.35 -4.94
C ALA A 111 -12.49 14.11 -5.83
N GLU A 112 -13.50 13.82 -6.67
CA GLU A 112 -13.47 12.72 -7.63
C GLU A 112 -12.43 12.94 -8.72
N GLU A 113 -12.36 14.15 -9.29
CA GLU A 113 -11.38 14.51 -10.33
C GLU A 113 -9.93 14.39 -9.81
N ILE A 114 -9.66 14.86 -8.59
CA ILE A 114 -8.35 14.71 -7.95
C ILE A 114 -8.03 13.22 -7.75
N GLY A 115 -9.00 12.43 -7.29
CA GLY A 115 -8.82 11.00 -7.07
C GLY A 115 -8.43 10.26 -8.35
N TRP A 116 -9.20 10.42 -9.44
CA TRP A 116 -8.90 9.78 -10.72
C TRP A 116 -7.60 10.28 -11.35
N SER A 117 -7.35 11.59 -11.31
CA SER A 117 -6.10 12.17 -11.82
C SER A 117 -4.89 11.61 -11.08
N SER A 118 -5.01 11.41 -9.76
CA SER A 118 -3.92 10.86 -8.94
C SER A 118 -3.68 9.37 -9.22
N VAL A 119 -4.74 8.59 -9.49
CA VAL A 119 -4.59 7.18 -9.91
C VAL A 119 -3.83 7.11 -11.24
N ILE A 120 -4.21 7.92 -12.23
CA ILE A 120 -3.55 7.94 -13.54
C ILE A 120 -2.09 8.42 -13.41
N PHE A 121 -1.87 9.52 -12.69
CA PHE A 121 -0.55 10.09 -12.48
C PHE A 121 0.38 9.10 -11.76
N THR A 122 -0.06 8.53 -10.64
CA THR A 122 0.75 7.57 -9.87
C THR A 122 1.03 6.30 -10.67
N SER A 123 0.03 5.77 -11.39
CA SER A 123 0.21 4.60 -12.27
C SER A 123 1.22 4.87 -13.37
N SER A 124 1.13 6.02 -14.05
CA SER A 124 2.08 6.39 -15.12
C SER A 124 3.50 6.55 -14.59
N LEU A 125 3.66 7.17 -13.42
CA LEU A 125 4.96 7.28 -12.76
C LEU A 125 5.51 5.91 -12.37
N CYS A 126 4.69 5.01 -11.83
CA CYS A 126 5.10 3.65 -11.50
C CYS A 126 5.47 2.82 -12.74
N ILE A 127 4.85 3.05 -13.90
CA ILE A 127 5.27 2.43 -15.17
C ILE A 127 6.68 2.91 -15.55
N VAL A 128 6.96 4.22 -15.46
CA VAL A 128 8.28 4.77 -15.77
C VAL A 128 9.35 4.23 -14.80
N ILE A 129 9.04 4.18 -13.51
CA ILE A 129 9.95 3.62 -12.50
C ILE A 129 10.16 2.12 -12.73
N GLY A 130 9.10 1.36 -13.00
CA GLY A 130 9.20 -0.07 -13.31
C GLY A 130 10.05 -0.34 -14.55
N LEU A 131 9.89 0.47 -15.61
CA LEU A 131 10.74 0.37 -16.81
C LEU A 131 12.21 0.67 -16.50
N PHE A 132 12.48 1.68 -15.68
CA PHE A 132 13.83 2.00 -15.23
C PHE A 132 14.43 0.84 -14.44
N VAL A 133 13.69 0.30 -13.46
CA VAL A 133 14.12 -0.86 -12.67
C VAL A 133 14.38 -2.09 -13.57
N TRP A 134 13.55 -2.29 -14.59
CA TRP A 134 13.74 -3.39 -15.55
C TRP A 134 15.04 -3.25 -16.36
N VAL A 135 15.33 -2.05 -16.87
CA VAL A 135 16.55 -1.78 -17.65
C VAL A 135 17.80 -1.87 -16.77
N PHE A 136 17.75 -1.31 -15.57
CA PHE A 136 18.88 -1.22 -14.65
C PHE A 136 18.98 -2.42 -13.68
N ARG A 137 18.20 -3.49 -13.89
CA ARG A 137 18.11 -4.64 -12.97
C ARG A 137 19.47 -5.26 -12.63
N PHE A 138 20.37 -5.39 -13.60
CA PHE A 138 21.69 -5.98 -13.38
C PHE A 138 22.61 -5.05 -12.59
N GLN A 139 22.57 -3.74 -12.84
CA GLN A 139 23.35 -2.76 -12.09
C GLN A 139 22.84 -2.60 -10.66
N LEU A 140 21.52 -2.67 -10.45
CA LEU A 140 20.91 -2.68 -9.11
C LEU A 140 21.30 -3.94 -8.33
N LEU A 141 21.39 -5.10 -9.00
CA LEU A 141 21.89 -6.34 -8.41
C LEU A 141 23.37 -6.24 -8.07
N ASP A 142 24.19 -5.67 -8.95
CA ASP A 142 25.64 -5.50 -8.72
C ASP A 142 25.94 -4.59 -7.52
N LEU A 143 25.06 -3.65 -7.18
CA LEU A 143 25.21 -2.81 -5.98
C LEU A 143 25.18 -3.61 -4.67
N TYR A 144 24.58 -4.80 -4.67
CA TYR A 144 24.51 -5.69 -3.51
C TYR A 144 25.60 -6.77 -3.52
N ASP A 145 26.46 -6.82 -4.56
CA ASP A 145 27.48 -7.85 -4.78
C ASP A 145 27.04 -9.30 -4.42
N PRO A 146 25.92 -9.81 -4.97
CA PRO A 146 25.47 -11.16 -4.69
C PRO A 146 26.34 -12.21 -5.39
N THR A 147 26.37 -13.43 -4.85
CA THR A 147 26.99 -14.58 -5.53
C THR A 147 26.31 -14.85 -6.90
N PRO A 148 27.03 -15.42 -7.89
CA PRO A 148 26.50 -15.65 -9.24
C PRO A 148 25.18 -16.43 -9.26
N ASP A 149 25.04 -17.41 -8.36
CA ASP A 149 23.83 -18.24 -8.22
C ASP A 149 22.63 -17.41 -7.75
N VAL A 150 22.83 -16.46 -6.83
CA VAL A 150 21.78 -15.57 -6.34
C VAL A 150 21.36 -14.58 -7.43
N LYS A 151 22.32 -14.11 -8.24
CA LYS A 151 22.03 -13.19 -9.36
C LYS A 151 21.15 -13.84 -10.42
N LEU A 152 21.40 -15.12 -10.75
CA LEU A 152 20.58 -15.88 -11.71
C LEU A 152 19.16 -16.15 -11.19
N LEU A 153 19.00 -16.43 -9.90
CA LEU A 153 17.69 -16.64 -9.28
C LEU A 153 16.90 -15.34 -9.07
N ALA A 154 17.59 -14.21 -8.87
CA ALA A 154 16.95 -12.92 -8.64
C ALA A 154 16.49 -12.24 -9.93
N ALA A 155 17.21 -12.41 -11.06
CA ALA A 155 16.88 -11.79 -12.34
C ALA A 155 15.41 -11.94 -12.80
N PRO A 156 14.76 -13.13 -12.74
CA PRO A 156 13.35 -13.26 -13.11
C PRO A 156 12.39 -12.58 -12.12
N LEU A 157 12.77 -12.45 -10.84
CA LEU A 157 11.94 -11.80 -9.81
C LEU A 157 11.71 -10.32 -10.09
N PHE A 158 12.64 -9.65 -10.77
CA PHE A 158 12.49 -8.24 -11.16
C PHE A 158 11.32 -8.01 -12.12
N LEU A 159 10.97 -8.99 -12.97
CA LEU A 159 9.79 -8.89 -13.84
C LEU A 159 8.52 -8.82 -12.99
N PHE A 160 8.45 -9.69 -11.97
CA PHE A 160 7.33 -9.70 -11.04
C PHE A 160 7.23 -8.39 -10.26
N ILE A 161 8.34 -7.80 -9.80
CA ILE A 161 8.33 -6.49 -9.14
C ILE A 161 7.72 -5.41 -10.03
N CYS A 162 8.10 -5.35 -11.31
CA CYS A 162 7.61 -4.31 -12.21
C CYS A 162 6.08 -4.37 -12.36
N PHE A 163 5.53 -5.57 -12.50
CA PHE A 163 4.08 -5.76 -12.59
C PHE A 163 3.39 -5.52 -11.24
N TYR A 164 3.98 -6.06 -10.17
CA TYR A 164 3.53 -5.91 -8.79
C TYR A 164 3.39 -4.43 -8.43
N GLN A 165 4.43 -3.64 -8.71
CA GLN A 165 4.46 -2.21 -8.38
C GLN A 165 3.35 -1.42 -9.06
N LEU A 166 3.04 -1.72 -10.33
CA LEU A 166 1.95 -1.06 -11.04
C LEU A 166 0.63 -1.29 -10.34
N VAL A 167 0.32 -2.55 -10.06
CA VAL A 167 -0.96 -2.95 -9.44
C VAL A 167 -1.07 -2.44 -8.01
N ASP A 168 0.02 -2.56 -7.26
CA ASP A 168 0.13 -2.10 -5.88
C ASP A 168 -0.06 -0.58 -5.78
N SER A 169 0.54 0.19 -6.70
CA SER A 169 0.35 1.65 -6.72
C SER A 169 -1.12 2.07 -6.87
N VAL A 170 -1.88 1.37 -7.71
CA VAL A 170 -3.31 1.62 -7.91
C VAL A 170 -4.10 1.30 -6.64
N GLN A 171 -3.82 0.14 -6.04
CA GLN A 171 -4.46 -0.31 -4.81
C GLN A 171 -4.22 0.67 -3.65
N VAL A 172 -2.97 1.09 -3.45
CA VAL A 172 -2.58 2.02 -2.38
C VAL A 172 -3.26 3.36 -2.57
N VAL A 173 -3.20 3.96 -3.77
CA VAL A 173 -3.87 5.24 -4.03
C VAL A 173 -5.37 5.14 -3.76
N ALA A 174 -6.03 4.09 -4.25
CA ALA A 174 -7.46 3.87 -4.02
C ALA A 174 -7.80 3.72 -2.52
N ALA A 175 -6.99 2.97 -1.77
CA ALA A 175 -7.17 2.81 -0.32
C ALA A 175 -7.03 4.15 0.42
N PHE A 176 -6.04 4.97 0.06
CA PHE A 176 -5.82 6.28 0.68
C PHE A 176 -6.92 7.29 0.33
N ILE A 177 -7.46 7.24 -0.89
CA ILE A 177 -8.64 8.03 -1.27
C ILE A 177 -9.84 7.61 -0.41
N LEU A 178 -10.10 6.32 -0.23
CA LEU A 178 -11.20 5.83 0.61
C LEU A 178 -11.05 6.24 2.09
N ARG A 179 -9.80 6.30 2.59
CA ARG A 179 -9.50 6.87 3.92
C ARG A 179 -9.87 8.35 4.01
N ALA A 180 -9.69 9.14 2.94
CA ALA A 180 -10.14 10.53 2.89
C ALA A 180 -11.67 10.65 3.02
N TYR A 181 -12.43 9.68 2.48
CA TYR A 181 -13.88 9.55 2.67
C TYR A 181 -14.30 8.99 4.04
N ARG A 182 -13.35 8.76 4.96
CA ARG A 182 -13.56 8.11 6.27
C ARG A 182 -14.10 6.67 6.15
N ILE A 183 -13.83 6.00 5.03
CA ILE A 183 -14.19 4.61 4.78
C ILE A 183 -12.92 3.75 4.90
N SER A 184 -12.69 3.15 6.08
CA SER A 184 -11.53 2.29 6.32
C SER A 184 -11.87 0.80 6.47
N PHE A 185 -13.13 0.47 6.74
CA PHE A 185 -13.56 -0.92 6.94
C PHE A 185 -13.63 -1.75 5.64
N LEU A 186 -14.09 -1.14 4.54
CA LEU A 186 -14.18 -1.83 3.26
C LEU A 186 -12.79 -2.23 2.71
N PRO A 187 -11.77 -1.34 2.70
CA PRO A 187 -10.42 -1.74 2.30
C PRO A 187 -9.85 -2.90 3.13
N MET A 188 -10.10 -2.90 4.44
CA MET A 188 -9.66 -3.96 5.34
C MET A 188 -10.22 -5.33 4.95
N LEU A 189 -11.52 -5.41 4.62
CA LEU A 189 -12.14 -6.67 4.17
C LEU A 189 -11.59 -7.13 2.82
N VAL A 190 -11.37 -6.19 1.89
CA VAL A 190 -10.78 -6.50 0.59
C VAL A 190 -9.37 -7.06 0.76
N TYR A 191 -8.57 -6.48 1.66
CA TYR A 191 -7.23 -6.98 1.97
C TYR A 191 -7.28 -8.34 2.65
N ALA A 192 -8.15 -8.54 3.65
CA ALA A 192 -8.32 -9.84 4.30
C ALA A 192 -8.67 -10.94 3.28
N GLY A 193 -9.66 -10.70 2.42
CA GLY A 193 -10.09 -11.68 1.42
C GLY A 193 -9.05 -11.89 0.31
N SER A 194 -8.47 -10.82 -0.22
CA SER A 194 -7.56 -10.93 -1.36
C SER A 194 -6.19 -11.45 -0.91
N LEU A 195 -5.53 -10.79 0.03
CA LEU A 195 -4.15 -11.12 0.41
C LEU A 195 -4.05 -12.44 1.17
N TRP A 196 -4.97 -12.75 2.10
CA TRP A 196 -4.91 -14.04 2.81
C TRP A 196 -5.48 -15.20 1.99
N CYS A 197 -6.68 -15.08 1.39
CA CYS A 197 -7.26 -16.22 0.68
C CYS A 197 -6.62 -16.42 -0.70
N VAL A 198 -6.51 -15.37 -1.51
CA VAL A 198 -5.98 -15.50 -2.88
C VAL A 198 -4.45 -15.45 -2.90
N GLY A 199 -3.83 -14.52 -2.15
CA GLY A 199 -2.38 -14.37 -2.11
C GLY A 199 -1.70 -15.53 -1.39
N LEU A 200 -1.96 -15.69 -0.09
CA LEU A 200 -1.37 -16.76 0.72
C LEU A 200 -1.96 -18.14 0.41
N GLY A 201 -3.29 -18.27 0.36
CA GLY A 201 -3.94 -19.54 0.05
C GLY A 201 -3.62 -20.03 -1.37
N GLY A 202 -3.71 -19.14 -2.37
CA GLY A 202 -3.31 -19.45 -3.74
C GLY A 202 -1.82 -19.73 -3.88
N GLY A 203 -0.97 -18.95 -3.18
CA GLY A 203 0.48 -19.16 -3.15
C GLY A 203 0.87 -20.50 -2.54
N TYR A 204 0.20 -20.93 -1.47
CA TYR A 204 0.42 -22.25 -0.86
C TYR A 204 0.01 -23.39 -1.80
N LEU A 205 -1.16 -23.28 -2.44
CA LEU A 205 -1.65 -24.30 -3.38
C LEU A 205 -0.75 -24.46 -4.62
N LEU A 206 -0.30 -23.33 -5.19
CA LEU A 206 0.58 -23.31 -6.35
C LEU A 206 2.01 -23.67 -6.00
N GLY A 207 2.56 -23.09 -4.93
CA GLY A 207 3.95 -23.25 -4.51
C GLY A 207 4.28 -24.66 -4.03
N PHE A 208 3.36 -25.34 -3.34
CA PHE A 208 3.53 -26.71 -2.84
C PHE A 208 2.91 -27.79 -3.75
N ASN A 209 2.36 -27.43 -4.91
CA ASN A 209 1.72 -28.34 -5.85
C ASN A 209 0.69 -29.30 -5.20
N VAL A 210 -0.16 -28.78 -4.31
CA VAL A 210 -1.12 -29.60 -3.54
C VAL A 210 -2.14 -30.31 -4.45
N LEU A 211 -2.45 -29.74 -5.61
CA LEU A 211 -3.37 -30.31 -6.59
C LEU A 211 -2.73 -31.30 -7.59
N GLY A 212 -1.41 -31.50 -7.57
CA GLY A 212 -0.70 -32.41 -8.48
C GLY A 212 -0.64 -32.02 -9.97
N ASN A 213 -1.36 -30.94 -10.37
CA ASN A 213 -1.50 -30.47 -11.75
C ASN A 213 -0.86 -29.10 -12.02
N THR A 214 -0.03 -28.58 -11.10
CA THR A 214 0.56 -27.24 -11.29
C THR A 214 1.79 -27.30 -12.19
N PRO A 215 1.89 -26.44 -13.23
CA PRO A 215 3.04 -26.41 -14.13
C PRO A 215 4.34 -26.14 -13.36
N GLN A 216 5.46 -26.77 -13.75
CA GLN A 216 6.78 -26.59 -13.12
C GLN A 216 7.22 -25.11 -13.01
N ILE A 217 6.76 -24.26 -13.93
CA ILE A 217 7.01 -22.80 -13.95
C ILE A 217 6.35 -22.06 -12.77
N LEU A 218 5.24 -22.59 -12.25
CA LEU A 218 4.45 -22.04 -11.14
C LEU A 218 4.81 -22.66 -9.79
N GLN A 219 5.74 -23.61 -9.74
CA GLN A 219 6.18 -24.24 -8.50
C GLN A 219 7.27 -23.39 -7.81
N GLY A 220 7.31 -23.44 -6.48
CA GLY A 220 8.26 -22.66 -5.69
C GLY A 220 7.95 -21.17 -5.66
N VAL A 221 8.99 -20.32 -5.73
CA VAL A 221 8.89 -18.87 -5.48
C VAL A 221 8.02 -18.15 -6.52
N ASN A 222 8.07 -18.54 -7.78
CA ASN A 222 7.30 -17.91 -8.85
C ASN A 222 5.79 -18.04 -8.64
N GLY A 223 5.33 -19.18 -8.10
CA GLY A 223 3.92 -19.40 -7.77
C GLY A 223 3.40 -18.44 -6.71
N PHE A 224 4.20 -18.18 -5.67
CA PHE A 224 3.87 -17.19 -4.65
C PHE A 224 3.79 -15.78 -5.22
N TRP A 225 4.71 -15.38 -6.10
CA TRP A 225 4.68 -14.05 -6.73
C TRP A 225 3.50 -13.87 -7.68
N ILE A 226 3.13 -14.89 -8.45
CA ILE A 226 1.95 -14.86 -9.33
C ILE A 226 0.68 -14.77 -8.50
N ALA A 227 0.51 -15.63 -7.49
CA ALA A 227 -0.66 -15.61 -6.61
C ALA A 227 -0.81 -14.25 -5.92
N ASN A 228 0.31 -13.70 -5.41
CA ASN A 228 0.31 -12.39 -4.77
C ASN A 228 -0.05 -11.28 -5.76
N SER A 229 0.51 -11.29 -6.97
CA SER A 229 0.19 -10.32 -8.03
C SER A 229 -1.28 -10.36 -8.44
N VAL A 230 -1.87 -11.56 -8.58
CA VAL A 230 -3.29 -11.74 -8.85
C VAL A 230 -4.14 -11.23 -7.69
N SER A 231 -3.74 -11.51 -6.45
CA SER A 231 -4.45 -11.03 -5.27
C SER A 231 -4.48 -9.50 -5.18
N LEU A 232 -3.37 -8.85 -5.53
CA LEU A 232 -3.27 -7.39 -5.60
C LEU A 232 -4.10 -6.82 -6.75
N ALA A 233 -4.16 -7.50 -7.89
CA ALA A 233 -4.96 -7.06 -9.04
C ALA A 233 -6.46 -7.09 -8.69
N ILE A 234 -6.89 -8.14 -8.01
CA ILE A 234 -8.25 -8.25 -7.47
C ILE A 234 -8.51 -7.13 -6.46
N ALA A 235 -7.59 -6.91 -5.51
CA ALA A 235 -7.73 -5.85 -4.52
C ALA A 235 -7.80 -4.46 -5.15
N ALA A 236 -6.93 -4.15 -6.12
CA ALA A 236 -6.92 -2.90 -6.85
C ALA A 236 -8.25 -2.66 -7.59
N ALA A 237 -8.74 -3.68 -8.31
CA ALA A 237 -10.02 -3.61 -9.02
C ALA A 237 -11.20 -3.39 -8.05
N LEU A 238 -11.25 -4.12 -6.94
CA LEU A 238 -12.29 -3.97 -5.92
C LEU A 238 -12.26 -2.60 -5.25
N LEU A 239 -11.08 -2.10 -4.88
CA LEU A 239 -10.94 -0.77 -4.27
C LEU A 239 -11.29 0.36 -5.23
N LEU A 240 -10.89 0.29 -6.49
CA LEU A 240 -11.29 1.25 -7.52
C LEU A 240 -12.81 1.23 -7.74
N TRP A 241 -13.42 0.04 -7.73
CA TRP A 241 -14.87 -0.09 -7.84
C TRP A 241 -15.59 0.51 -6.63
N ILE A 242 -15.09 0.26 -5.41
CA ILE A 242 -15.62 0.88 -4.19
C ILE A 242 -15.47 2.41 -4.28
N PHE A 243 -14.30 2.92 -4.69
CA PHE A 243 -14.07 4.34 -4.88
C PHE A 243 -15.09 4.97 -5.85
N ARG A 244 -15.29 4.37 -7.02
CA ARG A 244 -16.27 4.84 -8.01
C ARG A 244 -17.69 4.87 -7.45
N LYS A 245 -18.09 3.83 -6.71
CA LYS A 245 -19.41 3.79 -6.04
C LYS A 245 -19.54 4.86 -4.96
N THR A 246 -18.52 5.06 -4.14
CA THR A 246 -18.50 6.09 -3.10
C THR A 246 -18.58 7.49 -3.70
N ALA A 247 -17.80 7.77 -4.75
CA ALA A 247 -17.83 9.07 -5.44
C ALA A 247 -19.23 9.37 -5.99
N ALA A 248 -19.86 8.39 -6.66
CA ALA A 248 -21.21 8.52 -7.19
C ALA A 248 -22.28 8.71 -6.10
N TYR A 249 -22.16 8.02 -4.96
CA TYR A 249 -23.09 8.18 -3.84
C TYR A 249 -23.03 9.58 -3.24
N TYR A 250 -21.82 10.08 -2.95
CA TYR A 250 -21.66 11.41 -2.37
C TYR A 250 -22.07 12.53 -3.34
N LYS A 251 -21.90 12.34 -4.65
CA LYS A 251 -22.40 13.28 -5.67
C LYS A 251 -23.94 13.39 -5.67
N LYS A 252 -24.65 12.30 -5.31
CA LYS A 252 -26.11 12.29 -5.18
C LYS A 252 -26.59 12.92 -3.87
N VAL A 253 -25.85 12.72 -2.77
CA VAL A 253 -26.22 13.22 -1.44
C VAL A 253 -25.94 14.72 -1.29
N ASN A 254 -24.83 15.20 -1.85
CA ASN A 254 -24.48 16.62 -1.87
C ASN A 254 -24.30 17.08 -3.33
N PRO A 255 -25.41 17.40 -4.05
CA PRO A 255 -25.31 17.96 -5.38
C PRO A 255 -24.51 19.29 -5.33
N PRO A 256 -23.74 19.61 -6.38
CA PRO A 256 -22.97 20.85 -6.42
C PRO A 256 -23.93 22.03 -6.24
N VAL A 257 -23.57 22.94 -5.33
CA VAL A 257 -24.28 24.23 -5.18
C VAL A 257 -24.09 24.96 -6.51
N THR A 258 -25.13 24.97 -7.34
CA THR A 258 -25.20 25.83 -8.52
C THR A 258 -25.22 27.26 -8.01
N VAL A 259 -24.09 27.95 -8.16
CA VAL A 259 -23.98 29.40 -7.96
C VAL A 259 -24.59 30.11 -9.15
#